data_AF-A0A382ZGW7-F1
#
_entry.id   AF-A0A382ZGW7-F1
#
_cell.length_a   1.000
_cell.length_b   1.000
_cell.length_c   1.000
_cell.angle_alpha   90.00
_cell.angle_beta   90.00
_cell.angle_gamma   90.00
#
_symmetry.space_group_name_H-M   'P 1'
#
loop_
_entity.id
_entity.type
_entity.pdbx_description
1 polymer ?
#
loop_
_entity_poly.entity_id
_entity_poly.type
_entity_poly.pdbx_seq_one_letter_code
_entity_poly.pdbx_strand_id
1 'polypeptide(L)'
;MPIPDFQTLMKPVLSLYQDGQEHKTVDIVEELADDFGLTDEERNRKFPSGKNKVFKNRVGWAVAYLRKAVLIKRLRKGVSDITERGKEVLGQEPEKIDNNFLLQYSEFAEFLRPNRQREVQPVTQEESSLTPEEQLNKSYEEINSSIKLELLDRILSQTPEFFEELVIKLLQAMGYGDDQSLAKAIGGTGDGGIDGVIHQDKLGLDVVYIQAKRYDKTNSVGRPSLQKFVGSLT
;
A
#
# COMPACT_ATOMS: atom_id res chain seq x y z
N MET A 1 14.48 8.75 4.24
CA MET A 1 14.10 8.45 5.65
C MET A 1 12.65 7.95 5.62
N PRO A 2 12.15 7.14 6.56
CA PRO A 2 10.74 6.79 6.51
C PRO A 2 9.88 8.07 6.53
N ILE A 3 8.87 8.13 5.64
CA ILE A 3 7.90 9.23 5.64
C ILE A 3 7.37 9.37 7.07
N PRO A 4 7.40 10.57 7.68
CA PRO A 4 6.97 10.76 9.08
C PRO A 4 5.48 10.52 9.23
N ASP A 5 5.05 10.02 10.39
CA ASP A 5 3.63 9.85 10.73
C ASP A 5 2.95 11.21 11.01
N PHE A 6 1.61 11.21 11.09
CA PHE A 6 0.85 12.45 11.27
C PHE A 6 1.06 13.11 12.64
N GLN A 7 1.41 12.37 13.69
CA GLN A 7 1.71 12.94 15.02
C GLN A 7 3.09 13.61 15.01
N THR A 8 4.09 12.96 14.42
CA THR A 8 5.43 13.56 14.22
C THR A 8 5.35 14.88 13.44
N LEU A 9 4.41 14.98 12.49
CA LEU A 9 4.18 16.20 11.70
C LEU A 9 3.45 17.33 12.43
N MET A 10 2.79 17.10 13.57
CA MET A 10 1.95 18.14 14.20
C MET A 10 2.75 19.36 14.65
N LYS A 11 3.90 19.16 15.30
CA LYS A 11 4.75 20.28 15.73
C LYS A 11 5.31 21.07 14.54
N PRO A 12 5.97 20.44 13.55
CA PRO A 12 6.42 21.12 12.33
C PRO A 12 5.30 21.88 11.61
N VAL A 13 4.12 21.25 11.46
CA VAL A 13 2.95 21.91 10.86
C VAL A 13 2.57 23.17 11.63
N LEU A 14 2.51 23.12 12.97
CA LEU A 14 2.16 24.29 13.77
C LEU A 14 3.23 25.40 13.66
N SER A 15 4.50 25.03 13.66
CA SER A 15 5.63 25.96 13.51
C SER A 15 5.58 26.76 12.20
N LEU A 16 5.08 26.18 11.12
CA LEU A 16 4.93 26.90 9.85
C LEU A 16 3.91 28.05 9.91
N TYR A 17 2.95 28.01 10.85
CA TYR A 17 2.02 29.13 11.08
C TYR A 17 2.55 30.18 12.08
N GLN A 18 3.80 30.09 12.54
CA GLN A 18 4.35 31.00 13.56
C GLN A 18 4.43 32.46 13.10
N ASP A 19 4.46 32.70 11.79
CA ASP A 19 4.48 34.02 11.18
C ASP A 19 3.16 34.79 11.34
N GLY A 20 2.10 34.13 11.80
CA GLY A 20 0.77 34.71 11.97
C GLY A 20 0.08 35.03 10.64
N GLN A 21 0.50 34.39 9.54
CA GLN A 21 -0.10 34.57 8.23
C GLN A 21 -1.00 33.38 7.85
N GLU A 22 -1.79 33.59 6.80
CA GLU A 22 -2.65 32.56 6.26
C GLU A 22 -1.86 31.62 5.34
N HIS A 23 -1.86 30.32 5.65
CA HIS A 23 -1.16 29.31 4.86
C HIS A 23 -2.12 28.34 4.18
N LYS A 24 -1.79 27.97 2.93
CA LYS A 24 -2.49 26.89 2.23
C LYS A 24 -1.91 25.56 2.67
N THR A 25 -2.76 24.57 2.91
CA THR A 25 -2.32 23.20 3.23
C THR A 25 -1.44 22.59 2.13
N VAL A 26 -1.59 23.03 0.87
CA VAL A 26 -0.73 22.55 -0.22
C VAL A 26 0.70 23.08 -0.07
N ASP A 27 0.86 24.35 0.29
CA ASP A 27 2.17 24.98 0.46
C ASP A 27 2.89 24.36 1.67
N ILE A 28 2.15 24.14 2.78
CA ILE A 28 2.63 23.39 3.97
C ILE A 28 3.10 21.98 3.61
N VAL A 29 2.44 21.29 2.67
CA VAL A 29 2.87 19.95 2.25
C VAL A 29 4.19 20.01 1.50
N GLU A 30 4.39 20.98 0.61
CA GLU A 30 5.65 21.09 -0.15
C GLU A 30 6.81 21.52 0.77
N GLU A 31 6.59 22.52 1.63
CA GLU A 31 7.60 22.99 2.58
C GLU A 31 8.05 21.89 3.55
N LEU A 32 7.10 21.15 4.13
CA LEU A 32 7.46 20.01 4.98
C LEU A 32 8.10 18.85 4.21
N ALA A 33 7.81 18.70 2.91
CA ALA A 33 8.50 17.69 2.10
C ALA A 33 9.97 18.07 1.91
N ASP A 34 10.27 19.36 1.76
CA ASP A 34 11.62 19.90 1.66
C ASP A 34 12.35 19.78 3.01
N ASP A 35 11.72 20.20 4.12
CA ASP A 35 12.29 20.14 5.48
C ASP A 35 12.67 18.72 5.90
N PHE A 36 11.84 17.73 5.55
CA PHE A 36 12.10 16.32 5.84
C PHE A 36 12.97 15.62 4.79
N GLY A 37 13.41 16.34 3.74
CA GLY A 37 14.27 15.81 2.69
C GLY A 37 13.65 14.65 1.92
N LEU A 38 12.33 14.71 1.67
CA LEU A 38 11.62 13.64 0.96
C LEU A 38 12.01 13.61 -0.52
N THR A 39 12.31 12.41 -1.01
CA THR A 39 12.54 12.12 -2.42
C THR A 39 11.26 12.28 -3.25
N ASP A 40 11.39 12.43 -4.57
CA ASP A 40 10.23 12.49 -5.48
C ASP A 40 9.36 11.23 -5.39
N GLU A 41 9.96 10.06 -5.18
CA GLU A 41 9.23 8.81 -4.98
C GLU A 41 8.40 8.85 -3.69
N GLU A 42 8.98 9.33 -2.58
CA GLU A 42 8.29 9.46 -1.29
C GLU A 42 7.17 10.52 -1.35
N ARG A 43 7.40 11.66 -2.03
CA ARG A 43 6.40 12.71 -2.27
C ARG A 43 5.23 12.20 -3.11
N ASN A 44 5.50 11.32 -4.08
CA ASN A 44 4.49 10.79 -4.99
C ASN A 44 3.92 9.44 -4.57
N ARG A 45 4.42 8.83 -3.49
CA ARG A 45 3.93 7.56 -2.96
C ARG A 45 2.44 7.63 -2.66
N LYS A 46 1.68 6.74 -3.28
CA LYS A 46 0.23 6.59 -3.07
C LYS A 46 -0.06 5.42 -2.14
N PHE A 47 -1.22 5.46 -1.49
CA PHE A 47 -1.77 4.28 -0.86
C PHE A 47 -2.05 3.18 -1.89
N PRO A 48 -2.10 1.89 -1.49
CA PRO A 48 -2.46 0.78 -2.38
C PRO A 48 -3.78 0.99 -3.14
N SER A 49 -4.73 1.69 -2.53
CA SER A 49 -6.00 2.08 -3.15
C SER A 49 -5.89 3.14 -4.27
N GLY A 50 -4.71 3.74 -4.45
CA GLY A 50 -4.38 4.64 -5.57
C GLY A 50 -4.96 6.06 -5.51
N LYS A 51 -5.83 6.38 -4.54
CA LYS A 51 -6.58 7.65 -4.50
C LYS A 51 -5.80 8.82 -3.92
N ASN A 52 -5.06 8.61 -2.83
CA ASN A 52 -4.37 9.67 -2.10
C ASN A 52 -2.87 9.39 -1.96
N LYS A 53 -2.08 10.48 -1.96
CA LYS A 53 -0.66 10.45 -1.61
C LYS A 53 -0.49 10.31 -0.10
N VAL A 54 0.44 9.46 0.33
CA VAL A 54 0.66 9.13 1.75
C VAL A 54 1.02 10.39 2.55
N PHE A 55 2.07 11.11 2.12
CA PHE A 55 2.55 12.28 2.86
C PHE A 55 1.52 13.40 2.95
N LYS A 56 0.88 13.75 1.83
CA LYS A 56 -0.22 14.73 1.78
C LYS A 56 -1.36 14.36 2.74
N ASN A 57 -1.69 13.08 2.84
CA ASN A 57 -2.74 12.61 3.74
C ASN A 57 -2.35 12.83 5.21
N ARG A 58 -1.12 12.46 5.58
CA ARG A 58 -0.59 12.62 6.95
C ARG A 58 -0.51 14.08 7.38
N VAL A 59 -0.03 14.98 6.51
CA VAL A 59 -0.07 16.43 6.76
C VAL A 59 -1.52 16.92 6.93
N GLY A 60 -2.44 16.43 6.09
CA GLY A 60 -3.85 16.74 6.20
C GLY A 60 -4.46 16.35 7.56
N TRP A 61 -4.07 15.20 8.11
CA TRP A 61 -4.47 14.76 9.44
C TRP A 61 -3.85 15.59 10.57
N ALA A 62 -2.57 15.94 10.46
CA ALA A 62 -1.92 16.85 11.40
C ALA A 62 -2.67 18.19 11.47
N VAL A 63 -2.97 18.81 10.33
CA VAL A 63 -3.78 20.05 10.23
C VAL A 63 -5.19 19.84 10.80
N ALA A 64 -5.83 18.69 10.55
CA ALA A 64 -7.15 18.41 11.11
C ALA A 64 -7.12 18.34 12.63
N TYR A 65 -6.13 17.69 13.23
CA TYR A 65 -6.02 17.48 14.67
C TYR A 65 -5.66 18.78 15.41
N LEU A 66 -4.69 19.54 14.89
CA LEU A 66 -4.36 20.86 15.43
C LEU A 66 -5.57 21.80 15.44
N ARG A 67 -6.40 21.73 14.40
CA ARG A 67 -7.65 22.51 14.33
C ARG A 67 -8.71 22.03 15.32
N LYS A 68 -8.79 20.72 15.58
CA LYS A 68 -9.71 20.16 16.60
C LYS A 68 -9.29 20.57 18.02
N ALA A 69 -8.00 20.77 18.25
CA ALA A 69 -7.46 21.36 19.48
C ALA A 69 -7.47 22.89 19.51
N VAL A 70 -8.00 23.55 18.48
CA VAL A 70 -8.09 25.02 18.35
C VAL A 70 -6.71 25.70 18.39
N LEU A 71 -5.65 25.01 17.98
CA LEU A 71 -4.30 25.60 17.80
C LEU A 71 -4.19 26.37 16.49
N ILE A 72 -4.99 25.97 15.50
CA ILE A 72 -5.16 26.67 14.22
C ILE A 72 -6.65 26.80 13.91
N LYS A 73 -7.02 27.84 13.18
CA LYS A 73 -8.38 28.12 12.72
C LYS A 73 -8.45 28.02 11.20
N ARG A 74 -9.58 27.52 10.69
CA ARG A 74 -9.84 27.49 9.24
C ARG A 74 -10.41 28.84 8.81
N LEU A 75 -9.81 29.46 7.80
CA LEU A 75 -10.34 30.68 7.20
C LEU A 75 -11.21 30.37 5.97
N ARG A 76 -10.71 29.49 5.09
CA ARG A 76 -11.43 29.02 3.90
C ARG A 76 -11.03 27.58 3.54
N LYS A 77 -11.52 27.04 2.44
CA LYS A 77 -11.17 25.67 2.01
C LYS A 77 -9.66 25.58 1.75
N GLY A 78 -8.97 24.71 2.49
CA GLY A 78 -7.54 24.47 2.35
C GLY A 78 -6.64 25.60 2.85
N VAL A 79 -7.18 26.58 3.58
CA VAL A 79 -6.42 27.70 4.15
C VAL A 79 -6.73 27.84 5.63
N SER A 80 -5.68 27.93 6.43
CA SER A 80 -5.74 28.07 7.89
C SER A 80 -4.80 29.17 8.35
N ASP A 81 -4.98 29.59 9.61
CA ASP A 81 -4.13 30.56 10.31
C ASP A 81 -3.99 30.10 11.78
N ILE A 82 -2.94 30.53 12.46
CA ILE A 82 -2.70 30.20 13.87
C ILE A 82 -3.71 30.93 14.78
N THR A 83 -4.01 30.33 15.93
CA THR A 83 -4.77 30.99 17.00
C THR A 83 -3.84 31.52 18.08
N GLU A 84 -4.35 32.36 19.00
CA GLU A 84 -3.55 32.78 20.16
C GLU A 84 -3.09 31.58 21.00
N ARG A 85 -3.95 30.57 21.16
CA ARG A 85 -3.58 29.28 21.79
C ARG A 85 -2.43 28.59 21.06
N GLY A 86 -2.43 28.59 19.72
CA GLY A 86 -1.34 28.04 18.92
C GLY A 86 -0.02 28.76 19.16
N LYS A 87 -0.05 30.10 19.25
CA LYS A 87 1.13 30.92 19.56
C LYS A 87 1.66 30.65 20.97
N GLU A 88 0.76 30.57 21.96
CA GLU A 88 1.13 30.24 23.34
C GLU A 88 1.85 28.88 23.42
N VAL A 89 1.34 27.89 22.70
CA VAL A 89 1.97 26.55 22.65
C VAL A 89 3.34 26.60 21.98
N LEU A 90 3.51 27.34 20.88
CA LEU A 90 4.83 27.50 20.28
C LEU A 90 5.81 28.22 21.22
N GLY A 91 5.33 29.20 21.99
CA GLY A 91 6.12 29.92 22.99
C GLY A 91 6.56 29.07 24.19
N GLN A 92 5.90 27.94 24.44
CA GLN A 92 6.32 26.96 25.45
C GLN A 92 7.41 26.00 24.95
N GLU A 93 7.76 26.06 23.67
CA GLU A 93 8.73 25.19 23.00
C GLU A 93 8.56 23.69 23.35
N PRO A 94 7.34 23.11 23.21
CA PRO A 94 7.11 21.72 23.55
C PRO A 94 8.02 20.83 22.71
N GLU A 95 8.62 19.81 23.32
CA GLU A 95 9.49 18.86 22.61
C GLU A 95 8.75 18.21 21.44
N LYS A 96 7.50 17.79 21.70
CA LYS A 96 6.60 17.13 20.74
C LYS A 96 5.15 17.60 20.94
N ILE A 97 4.41 17.68 19.83
CA ILE A 97 2.95 17.80 19.83
C ILE A 97 2.42 16.50 19.24
N ASP A 98 1.64 15.74 20.02
CA ASP A 98 1.03 14.48 19.61
C ASP A 98 -0.37 14.34 20.20
N ASN A 99 -1.05 13.20 19.97
CA ASN A 99 -2.40 13.00 20.49
C ASN A 99 -2.46 13.16 22.02
N ASN A 100 -1.45 12.67 22.75
CA ASN A 100 -1.39 12.79 24.21
C ASN A 100 -1.24 14.25 24.66
N PHE A 101 -0.40 15.02 23.96
CA PHE A 101 -0.32 16.46 24.19
C PHE A 101 -1.67 17.13 23.91
N LEU A 102 -2.33 16.81 22.79
CA LEU A 102 -3.60 17.45 22.42
C LEU A 102 -4.77 17.08 23.34
N LEU A 103 -4.72 15.95 24.05
CA LEU A 103 -5.74 15.54 25.03
C LEU A 103 -5.92 16.53 26.20
N GLN A 104 -4.97 17.44 26.41
CA GLN A 104 -5.11 18.52 27.39
C GLN A 104 -6.24 19.52 27.02
N TYR A 105 -6.64 19.57 25.75
CA TYR A 105 -7.69 20.46 25.26
C TYR A 105 -9.04 19.75 25.23
N SER A 106 -10.05 20.34 25.87
CA SER A 106 -11.39 19.74 25.98
C SER A 106 -12.04 19.48 24.62
N GLU A 107 -11.86 20.39 23.65
CA GLU A 107 -12.42 20.26 22.31
C GLU A 107 -11.84 19.05 21.55
N PHE A 108 -10.56 18.75 21.78
CA PHE A 108 -9.89 17.59 21.20
C PHE A 108 -10.27 16.30 21.91
N ALA A 109 -10.31 16.31 23.25
CA ALA A 109 -10.76 15.17 24.04
C ALA A 109 -12.21 14.77 23.70
N GLU A 110 -13.11 15.74 23.52
CA GLU A 110 -14.49 15.49 23.07
C GLU A 110 -14.56 14.93 21.64
N PHE A 111 -13.71 15.40 20.74
CA PHE A 111 -13.61 14.87 19.38
C PHE A 111 -13.20 13.39 19.35
N LEU A 112 -12.29 12.98 20.24
CA LEU A 112 -11.83 11.60 20.33
C LEU A 112 -12.77 10.67 21.11
N ARG A 113 -13.78 11.20 21.83
CA ARG A 113 -14.72 10.36 22.57
C ARG A 113 -15.41 9.40 21.60
N PRO A 114 -15.25 8.08 21.76
CA PRO A 114 -15.95 7.13 20.93
C PRO A 114 -17.45 7.31 21.14
N ASN A 115 -18.21 7.35 20.04
CA ASN A 115 -19.66 7.20 20.11
C ASN A 115 -19.91 5.87 20.85
N ARG A 116 -20.75 5.88 21.89
CA ARG A 116 -20.87 4.91 23.00
C ARG A 116 -21.10 3.42 22.66
N GLN A 117 -20.97 2.99 21.40
CA GLN A 117 -21.27 1.65 20.90
C GLN A 117 -20.07 0.85 20.39
N ARG A 118 -18.82 1.34 20.52
CA ARG A 118 -17.64 0.55 20.14
C ARG A 118 -16.93 0.03 21.39
N GLU A 119 -17.00 -1.28 21.60
CA GLU A 119 -16.13 -1.98 22.54
C GLU A 119 -14.67 -1.61 22.22
N VAL A 120 -13.98 -1.06 23.21
CA VAL A 120 -12.60 -0.60 23.06
C VAL A 120 -11.69 -1.80 23.19
N GLN A 121 -11.23 -2.33 22.05
CA GLN A 121 -10.06 -3.20 22.05
C GLN A 121 -8.80 -2.35 22.33
N PRO A 122 -7.79 -2.89 23.03
CA PRO A 122 -6.55 -2.16 23.28
C PRO A 122 -5.84 -1.89 21.95
N VAL A 123 -5.79 -0.61 21.57
CA VAL A 123 -5.09 -0.14 20.38
C VAL A 123 -3.59 -0.21 20.63
N THR A 124 -2.84 -0.91 19.80
CA THR A 124 -1.36 -0.97 19.88
C THR A 124 -0.75 0.40 19.56
N GLN A 125 0.44 0.70 20.08
CA GLN A 125 1.13 1.97 19.79
C GLN A 125 1.31 2.23 18.28
N GLU A 126 1.58 1.17 17.50
CA GLU A 126 1.65 1.26 16.03
C GLU A 126 0.31 1.63 15.38
N GLU A 127 -0.83 1.19 15.92
CA GLU A 127 -2.14 1.53 15.35
C GLU A 127 -2.55 2.98 15.64
N SER A 128 -2.03 3.56 16.73
CA SER A 128 -2.28 4.95 17.12
C SER A 128 -1.55 5.98 16.26
N SER A 129 -0.48 5.57 15.56
CA SER A 129 0.28 6.42 14.63
C SER A 129 -0.22 6.34 13.19
N LEU A 130 -1.12 5.40 12.89
CA LEU A 130 -1.78 5.31 11.59
C LEU A 130 -2.95 6.28 11.51
N THR A 131 -3.04 6.96 10.39
CA THR A 131 -4.28 7.66 10.00
C THR A 131 -5.41 6.65 9.78
N PRO A 132 -6.69 7.04 9.90
CA PRO A 132 -7.81 6.17 9.56
C PRO A 132 -7.75 5.56 8.15
N GLU A 133 -7.21 6.29 7.17
CA GLU A 133 -7.02 5.77 5.82
C GLU A 133 -5.91 4.71 5.77
N GLU A 134 -4.83 4.88 6.53
CA GLU A 134 -3.79 3.85 6.68
C GLU A 134 -4.30 2.60 7.39
N GLN A 135 -5.11 2.75 8.44
CA GLN A 135 -5.75 1.61 9.11
C GLN A 135 -6.60 0.79 8.13
N LEU A 136 -7.44 1.47 7.32
CA LEU A 136 -8.24 0.79 6.29
C LEU A 136 -7.39 0.10 5.22
N ASN A 137 -6.31 0.75 4.75
CA ASN A 137 -5.42 0.16 3.76
C ASN A 137 -4.65 -1.03 4.33
N LYS A 138 -4.22 -0.98 5.60
CA LYS A 138 -3.58 -2.10 6.29
C LYS A 138 -4.51 -3.30 6.36
N SER A 139 -5.75 -3.10 6.80
CA SER A 139 -6.76 -4.17 6.81
C SER A 139 -7.03 -4.72 5.40
N TYR A 140 -7.05 -3.86 4.38
CA TYR A 140 -7.18 -4.31 2.99
C TYR A 140 -6.01 -5.20 2.55
N GLU A 141 -4.77 -4.81 2.86
CA GLU A 141 -3.58 -5.60 2.55
C GLU A 141 -3.55 -6.94 3.29
N GLU A 142 -3.97 -6.96 4.55
CA GLU A 142 -4.10 -8.18 5.37
C GLU A 142 -5.12 -9.14 4.76
N ILE A 143 -6.33 -8.65 4.45
CA ILE A 143 -7.37 -9.43 3.79
C ILE A 143 -6.87 -9.96 2.45
N ASN A 144 -6.27 -9.11 1.61
CA ASN A 144 -5.77 -9.51 0.30
C ASN A 144 -4.65 -10.55 0.42
N SER A 145 -3.76 -10.42 1.41
CA SER A 145 -2.70 -11.39 1.68
C SER A 145 -3.28 -12.73 2.15
N SER A 146 -4.29 -12.72 3.01
CA SER A 146 -5.02 -13.93 3.41
C SER A 146 -5.66 -14.60 2.20
N ILE A 147 -6.37 -13.84 1.36
CA ILE A 147 -7.00 -14.36 0.15
C ILE A 147 -5.98 -14.97 -0.81
N LYS A 148 -4.81 -14.33 -0.99
CA LYS A 148 -3.73 -14.88 -1.83
C LYS A 148 -3.23 -16.22 -1.31
N LEU A 149 -3.02 -16.35 0.00
CA LEU A 149 -2.60 -17.60 0.63
C LEU A 149 -3.66 -18.70 0.47
N GLU A 150 -4.93 -18.37 0.74
CA GLU A 150 -6.05 -19.30 0.55
C GLU A 150 -6.20 -19.74 -0.91
N LEU A 151 -6.06 -18.81 -1.86
CA LEU A 151 -6.12 -19.11 -3.29
C LEU A 151 -4.99 -20.04 -3.71
N LEU A 152 -3.76 -19.77 -3.24
CA LEU A 152 -2.60 -20.62 -3.52
C LEU A 152 -2.81 -22.03 -2.97
N ASP A 153 -3.33 -22.16 -1.76
CA ASP A 153 -3.64 -23.46 -1.15
C ASP A 153 -4.70 -24.23 -1.95
N ARG A 154 -5.75 -23.54 -2.40
CA ARG A 154 -6.78 -24.13 -3.27
C ARG A 154 -6.23 -24.58 -4.62
N ILE A 155 -5.32 -23.81 -5.21
CA ILE A 155 -4.66 -24.18 -6.48
C ILE A 155 -3.79 -25.43 -6.27
N LEU A 156 -2.99 -25.44 -5.21
CA LEU A 156 -2.11 -26.57 -4.88
C LEU A 156 -2.89 -27.83 -4.50
N SER A 157 -4.14 -27.73 -4.04
CA SER A 157 -4.98 -28.90 -3.75
C SER A 157 -5.66 -29.50 -4.99
N GLN A 158 -5.63 -28.84 -6.15
CA GLN A 158 -6.23 -29.38 -7.39
C GLN A 158 -5.35 -30.45 -8.03
N THR A 159 -5.81 -31.07 -9.13
CA THR A 159 -5.01 -32.06 -9.86
C THR A 159 -3.87 -31.40 -10.66
N PRO A 160 -2.80 -32.14 -11.03
CA PRO A 160 -1.75 -31.63 -11.91
C PRO A 160 -2.28 -31.05 -13.23
N GLU A 161 -3.27 -31.72 -13.84
CA GLU A 161 -3.85 -31.32 -15.12
C GLU A 161 -4.60 -29.98 -15.01
N PHE A 162 -5.28 -29.74 -13.89
CA PHE A 162 -5.88 -28.44 -13.60
C PHE A 162 -4.81 -27.35 -13.48
N PHE A 163 -3.70 -27.64 -12.81
CA PHE A 163 -2.62 -26.69 -12.61
C PHE A 163 -1.95 -26.31 -13.93
N GLU A 164 -1.69 -27.29 -14.80
CA GLU A 164 -1.18 -27.06 -16.16
C GLU A 164 -2.11 -26.14 -16.96
N GLU A 165 -3.41 -26.44 -16.96
CA GLU A 165 -4.40 -25.61 -17.65
C GLU A 165 -4.50 -24.19 -17.06
N LEU A 166 -4.41 -24.06 -15.73
CA LEU A 166 -4.42 -22.78 -15.05
C LEU A 166 -3.21 -21.92 -15.45
N VAL A 167 -2.00 -22.50 -15.50
CA VAL A 167 -0.78 -21.79 -15.91
C VAL A 167 -0.90 -21.28 -17.33
N ILE A 168 -1.44 -22.10 -18.24
CA ILE A 168 -1.69 -21.70 -19.63
C ILE A 168 -2.68 -20.51 -19.68
N LYS A 169 -3.82 -20.62 -18.98
CA LYS A 169 -4.81 -19.54 -18.91
C LYS A 169 -4.25 -18.25 -18.33
N LEU A 170 -3.37 -18.36 -17.33
CA LEU A 170 -2.69 -17.21 -16.73
C LEU A 170 -1.79 -16.50 -17.73
N LEU A 171 -0.95 -17.25 -18.46
CA LEU A 171 -0.06 -16.69 -19.47
C LEU A 171 -0.85 -16.00 -20.59
N GLN A 172 -1.97 -16.59 -21.03
CA GLN A 172 -2.87 -15.95 -21.99
C GLN A 172 -3.45 -14.63 -21.44
N ALA A 173 -3.94 -14.63 -20.19
CA ALA A 173 -4.46 -13.43 -19.55
C ALA A 173 -3.40 -12.32 -19.35
N MET A 174 -2.12 -12.70 -19.30
CA MET A 174 -0.98 -11.77 -19.27
C MET A 174 -0.59 -11.25 -20.67
N GLY A 175 -1.22 -11.74 -21.73
CA GLY A 175 -0.99 -11.31 -23.12
C GLY A 175 0.05 -12.12 -23.89
N TYR A 176 0.40 -13.33 -23.43
CA TYR A 176 1.23 -14.25 -24.21
C TYR A 176 0.37 -15.00 -25.24
N GLY A 177 0.69 -14.82 -26.53
CA GLY A 177 0.00 -15.45 -27.67
C GLY A 177 -1.22 -14.67 -28.18
N ASP A 178 -1.78 -15.09 -29.32
CA ASP A 178 -3.09 -14.67 -29.82
C ASP A 178 -4.20 -15.69 -29.50
N ASP A 179 -5.49 -15.32 -29.62
CA ASP A 179 -6.64 -16.18 -29.28
C ASP A 179 -6.70 -17.51 -30.06
N GLN A 180 -5.88 -17.69 -31.11
CA GLN A 180 -5.80 -18.90 -31.94
C GLN A 180 -4.47 -19.68 -31.77
N SER A 181 -3.50 -19.09 -31.07
CA SER A 181 -2.10 -19.55 -30.98
C SER A 181 -1.83 -20.70 -29.99
N LEU A 182 -2.88 -21.24 -29.37
CA LEU A 182 -2.75 -22.23 -28.31
C LEU A 182 -2.96 -23.64 -28.85
N ALA A 183 -1.86 -24.28 -29.25
CA ALA A 183 -1.81 -25.72 -29.35
C ALA A 183 -1.63 -26.27 -27.92
N LYS A 184 -2.74 -26.60 -27.25
CA LYS A 184 -2.66 -27.44 -26.03
C LYS A 184 -1.95 -28.71 -26.48
N ALA A 185 -0.70 -28.92 -26.06
CA ALA A 185 -0.05 -30.21 -26.19
C ALA A 185 -0.93 -31.16 -25.40
N ILE A 186 -1.74 -31.97 -26.09
CA ILE A 186 -2.58 -32.97 -25.46
C ILE A 186 -1.60 -33.95 -24.87
N GLY A 187 -1.34 -33.83 -23.56
CA GLY A 187 -0.40 -34.61 -22.77
C GLY A 187 -0.54 -36.09 -23.09
N GLY A 188 0.25 -36.50 -24.08
CA GLY A 188 0.36 -37.87 -24.54
C GLY A 188 1.62 -38.40 -23.90
N THR A 189 1.51 -39.54 -23.23
CA THR A 189 2.65 -40.28 -22.68
C THR A 189 3.73 -40.49 -23.76
N GLY A 190 4.70 -39.57 -23.83
CA GLY A 190 5.73 -39.55 -24.88
C GLY A 190 6.36 -38.19 -25.21
N ASP A 191 5.81 -37.06 -24.74
CA ASP A 191 6.24 -35.69 -25.10
C ASP A 191 7.39 -35.08 -24.27
N GLY A 192 8.01 -35.84 -23.37
CA GLY A 192 9.10 -35.33 -22.54
C GLY A 192 8.69 -34.32 -21.46
N GLY A 193 7.38 -34.09 -21.26
CA GLY A 193 6.82 -33.21 -20.23
C GLY A 193 6.60 -31.78 -20.69
N ILE A 194 6.24 -31.56 -21.96
CA ILE A 194 5.81 -30.24 -22.44
C ILE A 194 4.30 -30.13 -22.23
N ASP A 195 3.89 -29.21 -21.36
CA ASP A 195 2.48 -29.09 -20.94
C ASP A 195 1.72 -28.05 -21.79
N GLY A 196 2.42 -27.16 -22.48
CA GLY A 196 1.80 -26.17 -23.37
C GLY A 196 2.77 -25.54 -24.37
N VAL A 197 2.23 -25.09 -25.50
CA VAL A 197 2.95 -24.37 -26.54
C VAL A 197 2.16 -23.12 -26.91
N ILE A 198 2.80 -21.94 -26.84
CA ILE A 198 2.22 -20.66 -27.24
C ILE A 198 3.01 -20.10 -28.41
N HIS A 199 2.33 -19.80 -29.52
CA HIS A 199 2.93 -19.06 -30.64
C HIS A 199 2.76 -17.55 -30.41
N GLN A 200 3.85 -16.79 -30.40
CA GLN A 200 3.82 -15.33 -30.19
C GLN A 200 3.42 -14.56 -31.44
N ASP A 201 3.51 -15.19 -32.60
CA ASP A 201 3.18 -14.59 -33.88
C ASP A 201 2.28 -15.52 -34.72
N LYS A 202 1.60 -14.92 -35.70
CA LYS A 202 0.63 -15.63 -36.58
C LYS A 202 1.26 -16.64 -37.54
N LEU A 203 2.56 -16.50 -37.82
CA LEU A 203 3.33 -17.44 -38.66
C LEU A 203 3.89 -18.60 -37.82
N GLY A 204 3.82 -18.50 -36.49
CA GLY A 204 4.22 -19.55 -35.55
C GLY A 204 5.73 -19.75 -35.43
N LEU A 205 6.52 -18.73 -35.76
CA LEU A 205 7.99 -18.80 -35.79
C LEU A 205 8.59 -18.60 -34.39
N ASP A 206 7.97 -17.73 -33.58
CA ASP A 206 8.34 -17.48 -32.19
C ASP A 206 7.45 -18.33 -31.27
N VAL A 207 8.06 -19.35 -30.66
CA VAL A 207 7.36 -20.35 -29.85
C VAL A 207 7.83 -20.31 -28.40
N VAL A 208 6.87 -20.26 -27.47
CA VAL A 208 7.09 -20.42 -26.04
C VAL A 208 6.63 -21.80 -25.62
N TYR A 209 7.58 -22.65 -25.21
CA TYR A 209 7.29 -23.94 -24.60
C TYR A 209 7.12 -23.80 -23.10
N ILE A 210 6.10 -24.47 -22.57
CA ILE A 210 5.71 -24.37 -21.16
C ILE A 210 5.73 -25.76 -20.55
N GLN A 211 6.35 -25.87 -19.37
CA GLN A 211 6.19 -26.99 -18.46
C GLN A 211 5.71 -26.43 -17.11
N ALA A 212 4.57 -26.90 -16.65
CA ALA A 212 3.87 -26.50 -15.44
C ALA A 212 3.84 -27.66 -14.45
N LYS A 213 4.78 -27.66 -13.49
CA LYS A 213 4.81 -28.67 -12.42
C LYS A 213 4.30 -28.13 -11.10
N ARG A 214 3.29 -28.81 -10.57
CA ARG A 214 2.78 -28.57 -9.22
C ARG A 214 3.70 -29.21 -8.19
N TYR A 215 4.55 -28.39 -7.58
CA TYR A 215 5.42 -28.79 -6.46
C TYR A 215 4.81 -28.42 -5.11
N ASP A 216 5.19 -29.17 -4.07
CA ASP A 216 4.95 -28.76 -2.69
C ASP A 216 5.70 -27.45 -2.38
N LYS A 217 5.20 -26.64 -1.44
CA LYS A 217 5.79 -25.33 -1.08
C LYS A 217 7.27 -25.41 -0.70
N THR A 218 7.72 -26.58 -0.25
CA THR A 218 9.10 -26.85 0.17
C THR A 218 10.02 -27.27 -0.97
N ASN A 219 9.49 -27.59 -2.15
CA ASN A 219 10.25 -28.12 -3.27
C ASN A 219 10.47 -27.06 -4.35
N SER A 220 11.72 -26.75 -4.62
CA SER A 220 12.11 -25.73 -5.61
C SER A 220 12.50 -26.35 -6.94
N VAL A 221 12.30 -25.60 -8.03
CA VAL A 221 12.73 -26.02 -9.37
C VAL A 221 14.26 -25.95 -9.44
N GLY A 222 14.90 -27.11 -9.34
CA GLY A 222 16.35 -27.25 -9.42
C GLY A 222 16.88 -27.44 -10.84
N ARG A 223 18.20 -27.32 -10.98
CA ARG A 223 18.95 -27.58 -12.23
C ARG A 223 18.57 -28.89 -12.95
N PRO A 224 18.35 -30.03 -12.25
CA PRO A 224 17.97 -31.27 -12.91
C PRO A 224 16.63 -31.20 -13.65
N SER A 225 15.65 -30.48 -13.09
CA SER A 225 14.34 -30.29 -13.74
C SER A 225 14.45 -29.44 -14.99
N LEU A 226 15.25 -28.36 -14.93
CA LEU A 226 15.51 -27.49 -16.08
C LEU A 226 16.24 -28.23 -17.21
N GLN A 227 17.27 -29.02 -16.90
CA GLN A 227 18.01 -29.80 -17.91
C GLN A 227 17.13 -30.84 -18.60
N LYS A 228 16.24 -31.51 -17.86
CA LYS A 228 15.27 -32.45 -18.45
C LYS A 228 14.32 -31.75 -19.41
N PHE A 229 13.84 -30.56 -19.06
CA PHE A 229 12.97 -29.77 -19.92
C PHE A 229 13.69 -29.26 -21.18
N VAL A 230 14.90 -28.71 -21.05
CA VAL A 230 15.67 -28.27 -22.23
C VAL A 230 15.96 -29.45 -23.16
N GLY A 231 16.25 -30.63 -22.62
CA GLY A 231 16.47 -31.85 -23.40
C GLY A 231 15.22 -32.39 -24.11
N SER A 232 14.01 -31.97 -23.73
CA SER A 232 12.78 -32.32 -24.47
C SER A 232 12.44 -31.36 -25.60
N LEU A 233 13.19 -30.26 -25.75
CA LEU A 233 13.02 -29.26 -26.82
C LEU A 233 13.92 -29.52 -28.04
N THR A 234 14.81 -30.52 -27.96
CA THR A 234 15.75 -30.96 -29.02
C THR A 234 15.34 -32.29 -29.60
#